data_AF-A0A7X6QLV0-F1
#
_entry.id   AF-A0A7X6QLV0-F1
#
_cell.length_a   1.000
_cell.length_b   1.000
_cell.length_c   1.000
_cell.angle_alpha   90.00
_cell.angle_beta   90.00
_cell.angle_gamma   90.00
#
_symmetry.space_group_name_H-M   'P 1'
#
loop_
_entity.id
_entity.type
_entity.pdbx_description
1 polymer ?
#
loop_
_entity_poly.entity_id
_entity_poly.type
_entity_poly.pdbx_seq_one_letter_code
_entity_poly.pdbx_strand_id
1 'polypeptide(L)'
;MMKYLQRLGKSLMLPVACLPVAGILLGIAYWLESSLGSNIPATFLLQAGGAILNHIPLLFAIGVSVGMADESKGAAALAGLVSWLVIITLLSPVSVAKLSGSVADPAFDKIENVFTGIISGLLGAFCYNRFKNTKLPDALAFFGGKRSVPIVAAGLACIVSILLFFSWPLMYNGLILFGKSILDTGAVGVGLYAFFNRLLIPLGLHHALNQVFWFDVAGINDLA
;
A
#
# COMPACT_ATOMS: atom_id res chain seq x y z
N MET A 1 0.61 18.88 -15.85
CA MET A 1 -0.22 18.07 -14.92
C MET A 1 -0.79 16.81 -15.58
N MET A 2 -1.54 16.93 -16.69
CA MET A 2 -2.18 15.78 -17.38
C MET A 2 -1.23 14.61 -17.70
N LYS A 3 -0.05 14.88 -18.28
CA LYS A 3 0.94 13.85 -18.60
C LYS A 3 1.46 13.10 -17.37
N TYR A 4 1.59 13.77 -16.23
CA TYR A 4 2.05 13.15 -14.97
C TYR A 4 0.99 12.20 -14.41
N LEU A 5 -0.28 12.64 -14.34
CA LEU A 5 -1.40 11.81 -13.91
C LEU A 5 -1.61 10.60 -14.83
N GLN A 6 -1.47 10.77 -16.14
CA GLN A 6 -1.51 9.66 -17.10
C GLN A 6 -0.36 8.67 -16.88
N ARG A 7 0.86 9.15 -16.61
CA ARG A 7 2.00 8.29 -16.31
C ARG A 7 1.81 7.54 -14.99
N LEU A 8 1.26 8.22 -13.97
CA LEU A 8 0.90 7.59 -12.70
C LEU A 8 -0.12 6.48 -12.92
N GLY A 9 -1.22 6.75 -13.64
CA GLY A 9 -2.21 5.75 -13.99
C GLY A 9 -1.62 4.54 -14.72
N LYS A 10 -0.69 4.75 -15.66
CA LYS A 10 0.04 3.67 -16.34
C LYS A 10 0.97 2.90 -15.39
N SER A 11 1.60 3.57 -14.43
CA SER A 11 2.49 2.93 -13.45
C SER A 11 1.75 1.97 -12.52
N LEU A 12 0.48 2.26 -12.20
CA LEU A 12 -0.38 1.40 -11.38
C LEU A 12 -0.78 0.10 -12.11
N MET A 13 -0.67 0.04 -13.44
CA MET A 13 -1.00 -1.16 -14.21
C MET A 13 0.01 -2.30 -13.98
N LEU A 14 1.28 -1.97 -13.69
CA LEU A 14 2.33 -2.99 -13.52
C LEU A 14 2.07 -3.92 -12.32
N PRO A 15 1.79 -3.42 -11.10
CA PRO A 15 1.37 -4.26 -9.98
C PRO A 15 0.06 -5.02 -10.26
N VAL A 16 -0.91 -4.34 -10.88
CA VAL A 16 -2.25 -4.87 -11.13
C VAL A 16 -2.22 -6.07 -12.08
N ALA A 17 -1.25 -6.11 -13.01
CA ALA A 17 -1.09 -7.23 -13.93
C ALA A 17 -0.83 -8.59 -13.23
N CYS A 18 -0.35 -8.59 -11.99
CA CYS A 18 -0.13 -9.82 -11.21
C CYS A 18 -1.41 -10.37 -10.55
N LEU A 19 -2.44 -9.52 -10.36
CA LEU A 19 -3.65 -9.89 -9.62
C LEU A 19 -4.50 -10.98 -10.29
N PRO A 20 -4.66 -11.02 -11.63
CA PRO A 20 -5.44 -12.07 -12.29
C PRO A 20 -4.91 -13.48 -12.00
N VAL A 21 -3.59 -13.66 -12.03
CA VAL A 21 -2.96 -14.95 -11.73
C VAL A 21 -3.24 -15.36 -10.28
N ALA A 22 -3.07 -14.43 -9.33
CA ALA A 22 -3.36 -14.69 -7.93
C ALA A 22 -4.83 -15.09 -7.69
N GLY A 23 -5.75 -14.39 -8.36
CA GLY A 23 -7.19 -14.68 -8.29
C GLY A 23 -7.56 -16.05 -8.88
N ILE A 24 -6.95 -16.45 -9.99
CA ILE A 24 -7.15 -17.78 -10.58
C ILE A 24 -6.65 -18.87 -9.63
N LEU A 25 -5.46 -18.71 -9.05
CA LEU A 25 -4.90 -19.68 -8.09
C LEU A 25 -5.81 -19.86 -6.88
N LEU A 26 -6.29 -18.77 -6.30
CA LEU A 26 -7.24 -18.81 -5.17
C LEU A 26 -8.59 -19.38 -5.57
N GLY A 27 -9.11 -19.02 -6.75
CA GLY A 27 -10.39 -19.55 -7.24
C GLY A 27 -10.35 -21.07 -7.40
N ILE A 28 -9.27 -21.61 -7.96
CA ILE A 28 -9.07 -23.07 -8.06
C ILE A 28 -8.88 -23.69 -6.67
N ALA A 29 -8.13 -23.04 -5.78
CA ALA A 29 -7.94 -23.51 -4.42
C ALA A 29 -9.27 -23.68 -3.68
N TYR A 30 -10.13 -22.66 -3.68
CA TYR A 30 -11.43 -22.73 -3.03
C TYR A 30 -12.38 -23.74 -3.68
N TRP A 31 -12.33 -23.88 -5.01
CA TRP A 31 -13.09 -24.93 -5.70
C TRP A 31 -12.66 -26.34 -5.25
N LEU A 32 -11.35 -26.56 -5.10
CA LEU A 32 -10.81 -27.82 -4.60
C LEU A 32 -11.19 -28.07 -3.14
N GLU A 33 -11.07 -27.07 -2.26
CA GLU A 33 -11.50 -27.20 -0.85
C GLU A 33 -12.98 -27.53 -0.75
N SER A 34 -13.82 -26.87 -1.54
CA SER A 34 -15.26 -27.11 -1.55
C SER A 34 -15.63 -28.49 -2.09
N SER A 35 -14.84 -29.06 -3.00
CA SER A 35 -15.16 -30.33 -3.67
C SER A 35 -14.58 -31.55 -2.95
N LEU A 36 -13.38 -31.40 -2.38
CA LEU A 36 -12.56 -32.50 -1.88
C LEU A 36 -12.17 -32.34 -0.40
N GLY A 37 -12.60 -31.26 0.26
CA GLY A 37 -12.12 -30.87 1.57
C GLY A 37 -10.69 -30.32 1.53
N SER A 38 -10.18 -29.92 2.70
CA SER A 38 -8.81 -29.41 2.83
C SER A 38 -7.79 -30.47 2.40
N ASN A 39 -7.07 -30.19 1.31
CA ASN A 39 -6.09 -31.10 0.74
C ASN A 39 -4.79 -30.35 0.36
N ILE A 40 -3.70 -31.11 0.19
CA ILE A 40 -2.38 -30.54 -0.11
C ILE A 40 -2.41 -29.64 -1.37
N PRO A 41 -3.03 -30.04 -2.49
CA PRO A 41 -3.11 -29.19 -3.69
C PRO A 41 -3.84 -27.86 -3.47
N ALA A 42 -4.96 -27.88 -2.72
CA ALA A 42 -5.72 -26.68 -2.42
C ALA A 42 -4.91 -25.72 -1.56
N THR A 43 -4.29 -26.21 -0.48
CA THR A 43 -3.42 -25.40 0.39
C THR A 43 -2.24 -24.83 -0.39
N PHE A 44 -1.62 -25.62 -1.28
CA PHE A 44 -0.52 -25.14 -2.12
C PHE A 44 -0.95 -23.96 -3.01
N LEU A 45 -2.08 -24.09 -3.71
CA LEU A 45 -2.61 -23.03 -4.57
C LEU A 45 -3.06 -21.80 -3.77
N LEU A 46 -3.65 -22.01 -2.58
CA LEU A 46 -4.06 -20.94 -1.67
C LEU A 46 -2.85 -20.12 -1.21
N GLN A 47 -1.77 -20.78 -0.79
CA GLN A 47 -0.53 -20.08 -0.40
C GLN A 47 0.14 -19.39 -1.59
N ALA A 48 0.15 -20.02 -2.77
CA ALA A 48 0.73 -19.43 -3.98
C ALA A 48 -0.02 -18.15 -4.42
N GLY A 49 -1.35 -18.16 -4.42
CA GLY A 49 -2.15 -16.97 -4.72
C GLY A 49 -2.05 -15.92 -3.62
N GLY A 50 -2.06 -16.34 -2.35
CA GLY A 50 -1.90 -15.49 -1.18
C GLY A 50 -0.56 -14.74 -1.18
N ALA A 51 0.53 -15.34 -1.65
CA ALA A 51 1.83 -14.69 -1.73
C ALA A 51 1.82 -13.39 -2.57
N ILE A 52 0.92 -13.28 -3.55
CA ILE A 52 0.76 -12.07 -4.35
C ILE A 52 -0.21 -11.10 -3.66
N LEU A 53 -1.39 -11.58 -3.25
CA LEU A 53 -2.43 -10.71 -2.68
C LEU A 53 -2.07 -10.13 -1.31
N ASN A 54 -1.29 -10.84 -0.51
CA ASN A 54 -0.87 -10.39 0.81
C ASN A 54 0.24 -9.33 0.75
N HIS A 55 0.87 -9.14 -0.41
CA HIS A 55 1.96 -8.20 -0.60
C HIS A 55 1.65 -7.15 -1.68
N ILE A 56 0.37 -6.88 -1.95
CA ILE A 56 -0.04 -5.83 -2.89
C ILE A 56 0.58 -4.47 -2.57
N PRO A 57 0.63 -3.98 -1.31
CA PRO A 57 1.27 -2.70 -0.98
C PRO A 57 2.73 -2.62 -1.47
N LEU A 58 3.48 -3.69 -1.29
CA LEU A 58 4.86 -3.81 -1.75
C LEU A 58 4.94 -3.80 -3.29
N LEU A 59 4.08 -4.55 -3.97
CA LEU A 59 4.01 -4.57 -5.43
C LEU A 59 3.75 -3.15 -5.96
N PHE A 60 2.86 -2.39 -5.32
CA PHE A 60 2.60 -1.00 -5.68
C PHE A 60 3.80 -0.09 -5.41
N ALA A 61 4.51 -0.23 -4.29
CA ALA A 61 5.73 0.54 -4.02
C ALA A 61 6.79 0.34 -5.10
N ILE A 62 7.03 -0.90 -5.51
CA ILE A 62 7.98 -1.22 -6.58
C ILE A 62 7.46 -0.73 -7.93
N GLY A 63 6.23 -1.10 -8.29
CA GLY A 63 5.68 -0.85 -9.63
C GLY A 63 5.46 0.62 -9.93
N VAL A 64 4.99 1.40 -8.96
CA VAL A 64 4.85 2.87 -9.10
C VAL A 64 6.23 3.50 -9.24
N SER A 65 7.20 3.10 -8.42
CA SER A 65 8.57 3.64 -8.52
C SER A 65 9.19 3.38 -9.90
N VAL A 66 9.04 2.15 -10.39
CA VAL A 66 9.51 1.73 -11.71
C VAL A 66 8.80 2.46 -12.86
N GLY A 67 7.48 2.61 -12.79
CA GLY A 67 6.69 3.25 -13.85
C GLY A 67 6.86 4.77 -13.90
N MET A 68 7.20 5.40 -12.77
CA MET A 68 7.41 6.84 -12.66
C MET A 68 8.86 7.28 -12.82
N ALA A 69 9.84 6.36 -12.78
CA ALA A 69 11.25 6.64 -13.05
C ALA A 69 11.56 6.82 -14.55
N ASP A 70 12.45 7.75 -14.89
CA ASP A 70 12.75 8.13 -16.29
C ASP A 70 13.61 7.09 -17.03
N GLU A 71 14.58 6.45 -16.33
CA GLU A 71 15.55 5.50 -16.90
C GLU A 71 15.94 4.46 -15.83
N SER A 72 16.58 3.33 -16.18
CA SER A 72 17.15 2.34 -15.22
C SER A 72 16.26 1.97 -14.01
N LYS A 73 15.30 1.08 -14.27
CA LYS A 73 14.22 0.70 -13.35
C LYS A 73 14.67 0.01 -12.05
N GLY A 74 15.86 -0.59 -12.00
CA GLY A 74 16.34 -1.35 -10.84
C GLY A 74 16.63 -0.51 -9.59
N ALA A 75 17.37 0.60 -9.73
CA ALA A 75 17.66 1.47 -8.58
C ALA A 75 16.40 2.19 -8.08
N ALA A 76 15.48 2.56 -8.97
CA ALA A 76 14.18 3.09 -8.61
C ALA A 76 13.33 2.07 -7.86
N ALA A 77 13.24 0.82 -8.35
CA ALA A 77 12.55 -0.28 -7.66
C ALA A 77 13.07 -0.45 -6.23
N LEU A 78 14.39 -0.53 -6.06
CA LEU A 78 15.02 -0.66 -4.74
C LEU A 78 14.70 0.54 -3.84
N ALA A 79 14.72 1.76 -4.38
CA ALA A 79 14.38 2.96 -3.61
C ALA A 79 12.91 2.99 -3.19
N GLY A 80 11.99 2.51 -4.02
CA GLY A 80 10.57 2.38 -3.68
C GLY A 80 10.34 1.34 -2.58
N LEU A 81 10.99 0.17 -2.70
CA LEU A 81 10.99 -0.88 -1.67
C LEU A 81 11.56 -0.36 -0.35
N VAL A 82 12.73 0.30 -0.37
CA VAL A 82 13.36 0.85 0.84
C VAL A 82 12.48 1.91 1.48
N SER A 83 11.87 2.80 0.69
CA SER A 83 10.94 3.80 1.22
C SER A 83 9.76 3.16 1.92
N TRP A 84 9.19 2.12 1.31
CA TRP A 84 8.06 1.39 1.85
C TRP A 84 8.42 0.69 3.17
N LEU A 85 9.53 -0.06 3.19
CA LEU A 85 10.02 -0.73 4.40
C LEU A 85 10.22 0.26 5.55
N VAL A 86 10.84 1.42 5.29
CA VAL A 86 11.05 2.46 6.31
C VAL A 86 9.71 2.97 6.85
N ILE A 87 8.76 3.28 5.97
CA ILE A 87 7.43 3.79 6.36
C ILE A 87 6.67 2.77 7.21
N ILE A 88 6.53 1.53 6.73
CA ILE A 88 5.74 0.52 7.47
C ILE A 88 6.41 0.12 8.79
N THR A 89 7.74 0.17 8.88
CA THR A 89 8.45 -0.19 10.11
C THR A 89 8.33 0.90 11.16
N LEU A 90 8.53 2.17 10.77
CA LEU A 90 8.41 3.32 11.67
C LEU A 90 6.97 3.52 12.15
N LEU A 91 5.99 3.23 11.30
CA LEU A 91 4.56 3.42 11.58
C LEU A 91 3.84 2.12 11.97
N SER A 92 4.58 1.04 12.23
CA SER A 92 3.99 -0.17 12.80
C SER A 92 3.40 0.15 14.18
N PRO A 93 2.32 -0.54 14.61
CA PRO A 93 1.70 -0.31 15.92
C PRO A 93 2.70 -0.36 17.08
N VAL A 94 3.65 -1.29 17.01
CA VAL A 94 4.71 -1.45 18.02
C VAL A 94 5.66 -0.25 18.05
N SER A 95 6.08 0.26 16.89
CA SER A 95 6.95 1.43 16.81
C SER A 95 6.22 2.69 17.24
N VAL A 96 4.98 2.89 16.78
CA VAL A 96 4.15 4.04 17.15
C VAL A 96 3.93 4.08 18.65
N ALA A 97 3.58 2.95 19.28
CA ALA A 97 3.35 2.91 20.72
C ALA A 97 4.60 3.32 21.53
N LYS A 98 5.78 2.91 21.05
CA LYS A 98 7.07 3.33 21.65
C LYS A 98 7.35 4.82 21.45
N LEU A 99 7.00 5.37 20.28
CA LEU A 99 7.23 6.78 19.94
C LEU A 99 6.24 7.72 20.65
N SER A 100 4.99 7.32 20.82
CA SER A 100 3.96 8.12 21.50
C SER A 100 3.94 7.93 23.01
N GLY A 101 4.48 6.82 23.52
CA GLY A 101 4.37 6.45 24.93
C GLY A 101 2.98 5.96 25.33
N SER A 102 2.11 5.66 24.36
CA SER A 102 0.72 5.22 24.54
C SER A 102 0.42 4.02 23.65
N VAL A 103 -0.76 3.41 23.82
CA VAL A 103 -1.26 2.46 22.81
C VAL A 103 -1.41 3.21 21.47
N ALA A 104 -1.01 2.57 20.37
CA ALA A 104 -1.13 3.12 19.03
C ALA A 104 -2.59 3.14 18.57
N ASP A 105 -2.98 4.15 17.79
CA ASP A 105 -4.30 4.21 17.16
C ASP A 105 -4.51 2.97 16.25
N PRO A 106 -5.70 2.32 16.27
CA PRO A 106 -6.00 1.15 15.43
C PRO A 106 -5.79 1.38 13.93
N ALA A 107 -5.82 2.63 13.46
CA ALA A 107 -5.46 2.97 12.10
C ALA A 107 -4.09 2.41 11.69
N PHE A 108 -3.13 2.35 12.61
CA PHE A 108 -1.78 1.87 12.32
C PHE A 108 -1.72 0.36 12.03
N ASP A 109 -2.71 -0.43 12.44
CA ASP A 109 -2.82 -1.84 12.01
C ASP A 109 -3.08 -1.95 10.50
N LYS A 110 -3.58 -0.87 9.89
CA LYS A 110 -3.87 -0.77 8.46
C LYS A 110 -2.88 0.10 7.72
N ILE A 111 -1.73 0.45 8.31
CA ILE A 111 -0.73 1.28 7.63
C ILE A 111 -0.13 0.59 6.40
N GLU A 112 -0.04 -0.74 6.43
CA GLU A 112 0.42 -1.54 5.30
C GLU A 112 -0.72 -1.70 4.28
N ASN A 113 -0.81 -0.77 3.33
CA ASN A 113 -1.86 -0.75 2.33
C ASN A 113 -1.38 -0.15 0.99
N VAL A 114 -2.22 -0.21 -0.02
CA VAL A 114 -1.89 0.29 -1.37
C VAL A 114 -1.59 1.78 -1.37
N PHE A 115 -2.22 2.58 -0.52
CA PHE A 115 -1.95 4.02 -0.41
C PHE A 115 -0.51 4.30 0.04
N THR A 116 -0.04 3.65 1.11
CA THR A 116 1.35 3.79 1.57
C THR A 116 2.33 3.17 0.58
N GLY A 117 1.93 2.11 -0.13
CA GLY A 117 2.66 1.58 -1.30
C GLY A 117 2.86 2.64 -2.39
N ILE A 118 1.79 3.30 -2.83
CA ILE A 118 1.84 4.35 -3.86
C ILE A 118 2.73 5.52 -3.41
N ILE A 119 2.57 6.01 -2.18
CA ILE A 119 3.42 7.08 -1.62
C ILE A 119 4.90 6.68 -1.69
N SER A 120 5.21 5.47 -1.23
CA SER A 120 6.58 4.95 -1.22
C SER A 120 7.16 4.83 -2.62
N GLY A 121 6.35 4.36 -3.58
CA GLY A 121 6.76 4.27 -4.97
C GLY A 121 6.99 5.62 -5.62
N LEU A 122 6.11 6.60 -5.37
CA LEU A 122 6.30 7.98 -5.81
C LEU A 122 7.57 8.60 -5.22
N LEU A 123 7.84 8.32 -3.94
CA LEU A 123 9.05 8.77 -3.27
C LEU A 123 10.31 8.17 -3.90
N GLY A 124 10.31 6.85 -4.17
CA GLY A 124 11.39 6.15 -4.85
C GLY A 124 11.66 6.70 -6.25
N ALA A 125 10.61 6.94 -7.04
CA ALA A 125 10.72 7.53 -8.37
C ALA A 125 11.24 8.97 -8.32
N PHE A 126 10.73 9.78 -7.37
CA PHE A 126 11.21 11.14 -7.15
C PHE A 126 12.71 11.15 -6.84
N CYS A 127 13.14 10.30 -5.90
CA CYS A 127 14.54 10.19 -5.53
C CYS A 127 15.40 9.77 -6.72
N TYR A 128 14.92 8.81 -7.52
CA TYR A 128 15.65 8.34 -8.68
C TYR A 128 15.82 9.46 -9.71
N ASN A 129 14.73 10.12 -10.11
CA ASN A 129 14.76 11.16 -11.12
C ASN A 129 15.62 12.35 -10.69
N ARG A 130 15.65 12.66 -9.38
CA ARG A 130 16.38 13.80 -8.83
C ARG A 130 17.85 13.52 -8.53
N PHE A 131 18.20 12.33 -8.03
CA PHE A 131 19.51 12.04 -7.43
C PHE A 131 20.33 10.98 -8.19
N LYS A 132 19.82 10.38 -9.27
CA LYS A 132 20.55 9.36 -10.05
C LYS A 132 21.94 9.77 -10.55
N ASN A 133 22.19 11.07 -10.68
CA ASN A 133 23.44 11.65 -11.20
C ASN A 133 24.24 12.43 -10.13
N THR A 134 23.90 12.27 -8.84
CA THR A 134 24.60 12.94 -7.73
C THR A 134 26.07 12.56 -7.70
N LYS A 135 26.96 13.56 -7.64
CA LYS A 135 28.40 13.37 -7.41
C LYS A 135 28.71 13.71 -5.96
N LEU A 136 29.45 12.83 -5.29
CA LEU A 136 29.88 13.01 -3.91
C LEU A 136 31.39 13.24 -3.86
N PRO A 137 31.92 13.86 -2.78
CA PRO A 137 33.36 13.98 -2.57
C PRO A 137 34.05 12.60 -2.56
N ASP A 138 35.36 12.57 -2.82
CA ASP A 138 36.13 11.32 -3.00
C ASP A 138 35.93 10.32 -1.87
N ALA A 139 35.88 10.79 -0.62
CA ALA A 139 35.64 9.95 0.56
C ALA A 139 34.30 9.18 0.53
N LEU A 140 33.29 9.69 -0.20
CA LEU A 140 31.95 9.13 -0.31
C LEU A 140 31.57 8.73 -1.75
N ALA A 141 32.54 8.74 -2.68
CA ALA A 141 32.28 8.50 -4.10
C ALA A 141 31.61 7.15 -4.39
N PHE A 142 31.83 6.15 -3.53
CA PHE A 142 31.16 4.85 -3.61
C PHE A 142 29.62 4.96 -3.59
N PHE A 143 29.08 5.92 -2.83
CA PHE A 143 27.64 6.15 -2.70
C PHE A 143 27.08 7.06 -3.80
N GLY A 144 27.90 7.56 -4.72
CA GLY A 144 27.47 8.44 -5.80
C GLY A 144 26.58 7.78 -6.85
N GLY A 145 25.98 8.62 -7.70
CA GLY A 145 25.12 8.21 -8.80
C GLY A 145 23.88 7.44 -8.34
N LYS A 146 23.53 6.38 -9.07
CA LYS A 146 22.33 5.57 -8.81
C LYS A 146 22.32 4.87 -7.44
N ARG A 147 23.49 4.68 -6.81
CA ARG A 147 23.59 4.06 -5.47
C ARG A 147 23.15 5.00 -4.36
N SER A 148 23.20 6.31 -4.59
CA SER A 148 22.67 7.30 -3.64
C SER A 148 21.15 7.25 -3.53
N VAL A 149 20.47 6.74 -4.56
CA VAL A 149 19.01 6.86 -4.68
C VAL A 149 18.28 6.14 -3.54
N PRO A 150 18.54 4.86 -3.23
CA PRO A 150 17.91 4.20 -2.09
C PRO A 150 18.26 4.84 -0.74
N ILE A 151 19.46 5.42 -0.62
CA ILE A 151 19.93 6.06 0.62
C ILE A 151 19.12 7.33 0.90
N VAL A 152 19.00 8.20 -0.11
CA VAL A 152 18.19 9.43 0.00
C VAL A 152 16.71 9.07 0.16
N ALA A 153 16.22 8.03 -0.51
CA ALA A 153 14.86 7.55 -0.37
C ALA A 153 14.54 7.11 1.06
N ALA A 154 15.44 6.38 1.72
CA ALA A 154 15.29 6.04 3.14
C ALA A 154 15.19 7.29 4.03
N GLY A 155 16.08 8.27 3.81
CA GLY A 155 16.07 9.53 4.57
C GLY A 155 14.78 10.32 4.39
N LEU A 156 14.30 10.47 3.15
CA LEU A 156 13.03 11.15 2.89
C LEU A 156 11.84 10.33 3.40
N ALA A 157 11.92 9.01 3.40
CA ALA A 157 10.87 8.14 3.94
C ALA A 157 10.70 8.34 5.45
N CYS A 158 11.77 8.62 6.20
CA CYS A 158 11.66 9.04 7.59
C CYS A 158 10.85 10.33 7.75
N ILE A 159 11.10 11.33 6.88
CA ILE A 159 10.35 12.60 6.91
C ILE A 159 8.88 12.37 6.56
N VAL A 160 8.60 11.59 5.51
CA VAL A 160 7.24 11.22 5.13
C VAL A 160 6.54 10.44 6.25
N SER A 161 7.27 9.59 6.98
CA SER A 161 6.74 8.84 8.12
C SER A 161 6.29 9.78 9.23
N ILE A 162 7.03 10.84 9.54
CA ILE A 162 6.62 11.86 10.51
C ILE A 162 5.30 12.51 10.09
N LEU A 163 5.13 12.84 8.81
CA LEU A 163 3.88 13.42 8.30
C LEU A 163 2.72 12.42 8.39
N LEU A 164 2.96 11.16 8.02
CA LEU A 164 1.97 10.09 8.07
C LEU A 164 1.60 9.71 9.50
N PHE A 165 2.52 9.83 10.46
CA PHE A 165 2.25 9.59 11.88
C PHE A 165 1.05 10.41 12.39
N PHE A 166 0.91 11.66 11.94
CA PHE A 166 -0.23 12.51 12.32
C PHE A 166 -1.40 12.44 11.35
N SER A 167 -1.13 12.36 10.04
CA SER A 167 -2.18 12.44 9.02
C SER A 167 -2.90 11.11 8.76
N TRP A 168 -2.24 9.97 8.98
CA TRP A 168 -2.82 8.66 8.71
C TRP A 168 -4.02 8.34 9.62
N PRO A 169 -3.94 8.48 10.96
CA PRO A 169 -5.09 8.26 11.83
C PRO A 169 -6.27 9.15 11.47
N LEU A 170 -6.02 10.43 11.19
CA LEU A 170 -7.08 11.38 10.80
C LEU A 170 -7.79 10.93 9.53
N MET A 171 -7.04 10.50 8.51
CA MET A 171 -7.61 10.06 7.24
C MET A 171 -8.35 8.72 7.37
N TYR A 172 -7.74 7.75 8.05
CA TYR A 172 -8.34 6.42 8.23
C TYR A 172 -9.61 6.52 9.09
N ASN A 173 -9.54 7.17 10.25
CA ASN A 173 -10.70 7.33 11.13
C ASN A 173 -11.79 8.20 10.49
N GLY A 174 -11.42 9.17 9.65
CA GLY A 174 -12.38 9.92 8.83
C GLY A 174 -13.15 9.03 7.84
N LEU A 175 -12.48 8.09 7.19
CA LEU A 175 -13.12 7.11 6.29
C LEU A 175 -14.02 6.13 7.07
N ILE A 176 -13.60 5.69 8.26
CA ILE A 176 -14.40 4.85 9.13
C ILE A 176 -15.66 5.59 9.59
N LEU A 177 -15.52 6.83 10.05
CA LEU A 177 -16.64 7.67 10.49
C LEU A 177 -17.63 7.91 9.34
N PHE A 178 -17.11 8.22 8.15
CA PHE A 178 -17.94 8.35 6.96
C PHE A 178 -18.71 7.06 6.66
N GLY A 179 -18.04 5.91 6.66
CA GLY A 179 -18.67 4.60 6.46
C GLY A 179 -19.80 4.33 7.46
N LYS A 180 -19.55 4.59 8.75
CA LYS A 180 -20.56 4.42 9.80
C LYS A 180 -21.77 5.34 9.61
N SER A 181 -21.54 6.58 9.19
CA SER A 181 -22.61 7.57 9.00
C SER A 181 -23.62 7.19 7.91
N ILE A 182 -23.23 6.35 6.94
CA ILE A 182 -24.08 5.94 5.83
C ILE A 182 -24.66 4.53 5.98
N LEU A 183 -24.22 3.77 6.98
CA LEU A 183 -24.54 2.34 7.15
C LEU A 183 -26.05 2.09 7.30
N ASP A 184 -26.71 2.85 8.16
CA ASP A 184 -28.15 2.69 8.47
C ASP A 184 -29.09 3.46 7.53
N THR A 185 -28.57 4.04 6.44
CA THR A 185 -29.35 4.93 5.55
C THR A 185 -30.06 4.20 4.39
N GLY A 186 -30.13 2.87 4.45
CA GLY A 186 -30.83 2.03 3.47
C GLY A 186 -30.29 2.19 2.05
N ALA A 187 -31.18 2.32 1.06
CA ALA A 187 -30.81 2.38 -0.35
C ALA A 187 -29.84 3.55 -0.69
N VAL A 188 -29.98 4.69 -0.01
CA VAL A 188 -29.07 5.83 -0.20
C VAL A 188 -27.66 5.50 0.27
N GLY A 189 -27.54 4.83 1.43
CA GLY A 189 -26.27 4.38 1.98
C GLY A 189 -25.55 3.42 1.06
N VAL A 190 -26.26 2.45 0.50
CA VAL A 190 -25.73 1.52 -0.51
C VAL A 190 -25.22 2.28 -1.74
N GLY A 191 -25.98 3.27 -2.21
CA GLY A 191 -25.58 4.12 -3.35
C GLY A 191 -24.31 4.92 -3.08
N LEU A 192 -24.23 5.57 -1.91
CA LEU A 192 -23.06 6.34 -1.49
C LEU A 192 -21.84 5.43 -1.28
N TYR A 193 -22.01 4.29 -0.60
CA TYR A 193 -20.96 3.29 -0.43
C TYR A 193 -20.41 2.85 -1.78
N ALA A 194 -21.27 2.42 -2.72
CA ALA A 194 -20.84 1.95 -4.03
C ALA A 194 -20.08 3.04 -4.81
N PHE A 195 -20.52 4.29 -4.72
CA PHE A 195 -19.87 5.44 -5.34
C PHE A 195 -18.47 5.71 -4.76
N PHE A 196 -18.37 5.89 -3.44
CA PHE A 196 -17.09 6.21 -2.79
C PHE A 196 -16.12 5.04 -2.79
N ASN A 197 -16.61 3.81 -2.63
CA ASN A 197 -15.80 2.60 -2.74
C ASN A 197 -15.09 2.57 -4.10
N ARG A 198 -15.82 2.80 -5.21
CA ARG A 198 -15.23 2.88 -6.56
C ARG A 198 -14.25 4.04 -6.72
N LEU A 199 -14.56 5.20 -6.15
CA LEU A 199 -13.70 6.38 -6.20
C LEU A 199 -12.35 6.15 -5.49
N LEU A 200 -12.34 5.36 -4.42
CA LEU A 200 -11.16 5.08 -3.61
C LEU A 200 -10.30 3.92 -4.12
N ILE A 201 -10.76 3.14 -5.12
CA ILE A 201 -10.00 2.02 -5.70
C ILE A 201 -8.61 2.47 -6.19
N PRO A 202 -8.46 3.54 -7.00
CA PRO A 202 -7.16 3.95 -7.53
C PRO A 202 -6.16 4.39 -6.46
N LEU A 203 -6.66 4.82 -5.30
CA LEU A 203 -5.84 5.23 -4.16
C LEU A 203 -5.56 4.06 -3.20
N GLY A 204 -6.26 2.93 -3.34
CA GLY A 204 -6.13 1.80 -2.43
C GLY A 204 -6.83 1.98 -1.08
N LEU A 205 -7.52 3.09 -0.86
CA LEU A 205 -8.17 3.44 0.42
C LEU A 205 -9.54 2.79 0.61
N HIS A 206 -10.07 2.18 -0.44
CA HIS A 206 -11.39 1.54 -0.46
C HIS A 206 -11.54 0.41 0.59
N HIS A 207 -10.44 -0.25 0.98
CA HIS A 207 -10.45 -1.25 2.04
C HIS A 207 -10.84 -0.70 3.42
N ALA A 208 -10.51 0.56 3.73
CA ALA A 208 -10.93 1.18 4.99
C ALA A 208 -12.45 1.32 5.03
N LEU A 209 -13.07 1.71 3.91
CA LEU A 209 -14.52 1.80 3.81
C LEU A 209 -15.18 0.42 3.87
N ASN A 210 -14.64 -0.59 3.15
CA ASN A 210 -15.16 -1.96 3.16
C ASN A 210 -15.18 -2.58 4.56
N GLN A 211 -14.19 -2.28 5.40
CA GLN A 211 -14.10 -2.82 6.76
C GLN A 211 -15.35 -2.49 7.58
N VAL A 212 -15.88 -1.27 7.48
CA VAL A 212 -17.09 -0.87 8.22
C VAL A 212 -18.28 -1.78 7.89
N PHE A 213 -18.51 -2.07 6.60
CA PHE A 213 -19.61 -2.90 6.15
C PHE A 213 -19.38 -4.40 6.42
N TRP A 214 -18.14 -4.87 6.34
CA TRP A 214 -17.83 -6.28 6.66
C TRP A 214 -17.95 -6.58 8.15
N PHE A 215 -17.53 -5.66 9.02
CA PHE A 215 -17.68 -5.82 10.47
C PHE A 215 -19.15 -5.77 10.90
N ASP A 216 -19.94 -4.90 10.27
CA ASP A 216 -21.39 -4.86 10.45
C ASP A 216 -22.07 -6.16 10.04
N VAL A 217 -21.77 -6.67 8.83
CA VAL A 217 -22.27 -7.97 8.37
C VAL A 217 -21.83 -9.13 9.27
N ALA A 218 -20.65 -9.02 9.89
CA ALA A 218 -20.13 -10.00 10.84
C ALA A 218 -20.72 -9.84 12.27
N GLY A 219 -21.52 -8.81 12.54
CA GLY A 219 -22.10 -8.53 13.85
C GLY A 219 -21.09 -8.05 14.90
N ILE A 220 -19.92 -7.57 14.47
CA ILE A 220 -18.85 -7.08 15.34
C ILE A 220 -18.96 -5.55 15.41
N ASN A 221 -19.67 -5.05 16.42
CA ASN A 221 -19.87 -3.61 16.64
C ASN A 221 -18.69 -2.91 17.35
N ASP A 222 -17.57 -3.60 17.54
CA ASP A 222 -16.42 -3.12 18.33
C ASP A 222 -15.38 -2.36 17.50
N LEU A 223 -15.82 -1.45 16.62
CA LEU A 223 -14.95 -0.42 16.06
C LEU A 223 -14.97 0.80 17.00
N ALA A 224 -14.51 0.64 18.24
CA ALA A 224 -14.24 1.74 19.16
C ALA A 224 -12.81 2.26 18.97
#